data_AF-A0A3G6MRF1-F1
#
_entry.id   AF-A0A3G6MRF1-F1
#
_cell.length_a   1.000
_cell.length_b   1.000
_cell.length_c   1.000
_cell.angle_alpha   90.00
_cell.angle_beta   90.00
_cell.angle_gamma   90.00
#
_symmetry.space_group_name_H-M   'P 1'
#
loop_
_entity.id
_entity.type
_entity.pdbx_description
1 polymer ?
#
loop_
_entity_poly.entity_id
_entity_poly.type
_entity_poly.pdbx_seq_one_letter_code
_entity_poly.pdbx_strand_id
1 'polypeptide(L)'
;MQFNSKKIKSKIMKGNIYSLSILLAISLPSVNFAQSQNQEYIIEELFTRSEGLEINTYALYPDDNFKSDLSIVLYPNPVDDILNVTIKAFQGDKVSYSLMDMSGKLIAMKEEKNSNFTINMLNLLSGVYVLVIQDENSKKSYKIIKK
;
A
#
# COMPACT_ATOMS: atom_id res chain seq x y z
N MET A 1 -20.86 -6.44 26.81
CA MET A 1 -19.40 -6.69 26.72
C MET A 1 -18.74 -5.34 26.54
N GLN A 2 -17.89 -4.91 27.48
CA GLN A 2 -17.14 -3.66 27.36
C GLN A 2 -15.71 -4.00 26.94
N PHE A 3 -15.29 -3.49 25.78
CA PHE A 3 -13.91 -3.60 25.30
C PHE A 3 -13.14 -2.37 25.81
N ASN A 4 -12.10 -2.59 26.60
CA ASN A 4 -11.18 -1.55 27.02
C ASN A 4 -9.87 -1.74 26.27
N SER A 5 -9.51 -0.81 25.38
CA SER A 5 -8.19 -0.79 24.75
C SER A 5 -7.21 -0.11 25.70
N LYS A 6 -6.10 -0.78 26.01
CA LYS A 6 -5.02 -0.22 26.83
C LYS A 6 -3.78 -0.11 25.96
N LYS A 7 -3.30 1.12 25.73
CA LYS A 7 -1.95 1.35 25.18
C LYS A 7 -0.94 0.93 26.24
N ILE A 8 -0.18 -0.13 25.99
CA ILE A 8 0.88 -0.59 26.91
C ILE A 8 2.24 -0.32 26.25
N LYS A 9 3.07 0.51 26.89
CA LYS A 9 4.53 0.48 26.69
C LYS A 9 5.11 -0.50 27.72
N SER A 10 5.54 -1.69 27.29
CA SER A 10 6.05 -2.73 28.19
C SER A 10 7.58 -2.87 28.08
N LYS A 11 8.27 -2.88 29.24
CA LYS A 11 9.67 -3.25 29.41
C LYS A 11 9.70 -4.69 29.93
N ILE A 12 10.24 -5.63 29.16
CA ILE A 12 10.20 -7.07 29.43
C ILE A 12 11.08 -7.40 30.66
N MET A 13 10.49 -8.01 31.70
CA MET A 13 11.23 -8.63 32.81
C MET A 13 11.29 -10.15 32.63
N LYS A 14 12.46 -10.73 32.98
CA LYS A 14 12.76 -12.16 32.87
C LYS A 14 12.03 -12.97 33.94
N GLY A 15 11.08 -13.80 33.51
CA GLY A 15 10.53 -14.94 34.24
C GLY A 15 9.98 -15.94 33.23
N ASN A 16 10.37 -17.23 33.34
CA ASN A 16 10.02 -18.28 32.40
C ASN A 16 8.49 -18.44 32.25
N ILE A 17 7.94 -17.86 31.18
CA ILE A 17 6.59 -18.11 30.68
C ILE A 17 6.78 -18.41 29.20
N TYR A 18 6.43 -19.63 28.78
CA TYR A 18 6.44 -19.99 27.35
C TYR A 18 5.26 -19.28 26.69
N SER A 19 5.44 -18.03 26.27
CA SER A 19 4.44 -17.30 25.51
C SER A 19 4.55 -17.69 24.03
N LEU A 20 3.59 -18.46 23.52
CA LEU A 20 3.46 -18.70 22.09
C LEU A 20 2.66 -17.55 21.49
N SER A 21 3.35 -16.57 20.89
CA SER A 21 2.71 -15.46 20.18
C SER A 21 2.34 -15.90 18.76
N ILE A 22 1.05 -15.93 18.44
CA ILE A 22 0.55 -16.24 17.09
C ILE A 22 0.19 -14.93 16.39
N LEU A 23 0.81 -14.68 15.24
CA LEU A 23 0.44 -13.56 14.36
C LEU A 23 -0.67 -14.05 13.41
N LEU A 24 -1.87 -13.46 13.47
CA LEU A 24 -2.95 -13.79 12.54
C LEU A 24 -3.35 -12.52 11.77
N ALA A 25 -3.16 -12.52 10.46
CA ALA A 25 -3.64 -11.46 9.58
C ALA A 25 -5.12 -11.71 9.27
N ILE A 26 -6.04 -11.13 10.06
CA ILE A 26 -7.48 -11.33 9.92
C ILE A 26 -8.14 -10.09 9.31
N SER A 27 -7.86 -9.81 8.04
CA SER A 27 -8.86 -9.20 7.17
C SER A 27 -8.48 -9.42 5.70
N LEU A 28 -9.32 -10.18 4.99
CA LEU A 28 -9.27 -10.27 3.53
C LEU A 28 -10.20 -9.20 2.95
N PRO A 29 -9.66 -8.10 2.41
CA PRO A 29 -10.09 -7.59 1.14
C PRO A 29 -9.03 -8.00 0.11
N SER A 30 -9.43 -8.83 -0.85
CA SER A 30 -8.72 -9.20 -2.09
C SER A 30 -7.23 -8.81 -2.16
N VAL A 31 -6.37 -9.79 -1.90
CA VAL A 31 -5.04 -9.98 -2.47
C VAL A 31 -4.57 -8.85 -3.41
N ASN A 32 -3.87 -7.87 -2.84
CA ASN A 32 -2.86 -7.10 -3.53
C ASN A 32 -1.50 -7.46 -2.91
N PHE A 33 -1.04 -8.70 -3.11
CA PHE A 33 0.27 -9.18 -2.61
C PHE A 33 1.49 -8.47 -3.23
N ALA A 34 1.28 -7.39 -4.00
CA ALA A 34 2.34 -6.57 -4.61
C ALA A 34 2.37 -5.10 -4.11
N GLN A 35 1.58 -4.75 -3.09
CA GLN A 35 1.65 -3.41 -2.52
C GLN A 35 2.62 -3.38 -1.33
N SER A 36 3.90 -3.14 -1.63
CA SER A 36 4.81 -2.48 -0.68
C SER A 36 4.29 -1.06 -0.48
N GLN A 37 3.23 -0.93 0.30
CA GLN A 37 2.91 0.33 0.95
C GLN A 37 3.75 0.37 2.24
N ASN A 38 4.25 1.55 2.62
CA ASN A 38 4.49 1.84 4.04
C ASN A 38 3.11 1.90 4.72
N GLN A 39 2.44 0.74 4.81
CA GLN A 39 1.19 0.60 5.51
C GLN A 39 1.53 0.52 6.98
N GLU A 40 1.16 1.57 7.72
CA GLU A 40 1.19 1.53 9.17
C GLU A 40 0.04 0.59 9.61
N TYR A 41 0.37 -0.40 10.42
CA TYR A 41 -0.58 -1.38 10.91
C TYR A 41 -0.94 -1.06 12.35
N ILE A 42 -2.24 -1.05 12.65
CA ILE A 42 -2.72 -1.03 14.03
C ILE A 42 -2.55 -2.45 14.58
N ILE A 43 -1.80 -2.55 15.68
CA ILE A 43 -1.61 -3.81 16.41
C ILE A 43 -2.60 -3.85 17.56
N GLU A 44 -3.52 -4.82 17.54
CA GLU A 44 -4.38 -5.14 18.68
C GLU A 44 -3.95 -6.47 19.31
N GLU A 45 -3.68 -6.45 20.62
CA GLU A 45 -3.35 -7.65 21.40
C GLU A 45 -4.63 -8.30 21.95
N LEU A 46 -4.85 -9.55 21.58
CA LEU A 46 -5.95 -10.38 22.03
C LEU A 46 -5.41 -11.46 22.98
N PHE A 47 -5.90 -11.45 24.22
CA PHE A 47 -5.52 -12.42 25.23
C PHE A 47 -6.58 -13.51 25.35
N THR A 48 -6.18 -14.77 25.16
CA THR A 48 -7.05 -15.92 25.45
C THR A 48 -6.37 -16.83 26.47
N ARG A 49 -7.11 -17.23 27.53
CA ARG A 49 -6.65 -18.21 28.51
C ARG A 49 -7.56 -19.44 28.47
N SER A 50 -6.98 -20.62 28.28
CA SER A 50 -7.68 -21.91 28.36
C SER A 50 -6.74 -22.95 28.96
N GLU A 51 -7.21 -23.72 29.96
CA GLU A 51 -6.51 -24.87 30.56
C GLU A 51 -5.01 -24.66 30.85
N GLY A 52 -4.63 -23.50 31.40
CA GLY A 52 -3.24 -23.20 31.76
C GLY A 52 -2.33 -22.75 30.61
N LEU A 53 -2.86 -22.65 29.38
CA LEU A 53 -2.20 -21.96 28.28
C LEU A 53 -2.62 -20.49 28.21
N GLU A 54 -1.61 -19.62 28.14
CA GLU A 54 -1.76 -18.20 27.82
C GLU A 54 -1.37 -18.01 26.35
N ILE A 55 -2.36 -17.63 25.53
CA ILE A 55 -2.15 -17.37 24.11
C ILE A 55 -2.27 -15.87 23.89
N ASN A 56 -1.17 -15.25 23.44
CA ASN A 56 -1.14 -13.86 23.00
C ASN A 56 -1.26 -13.86 21.47
N THR A 57 -2.31 -13.23 20.95
CA THR A 57 -2.53 -13.08 19.51
C THR A 57 -2.47 -11.62 19.15
N TYR A 58 -1.79 -11.29 18.05
CA TYR A 58 -1.76 -9.94 17.50
C TYR A 58 -2.57 -9.88 16.22
N ALA A 59 -3.59 -9.04 16.19
CA ALA A 59 -4.31 -8.68 14.97
C ALA A 59 -3.66 -7.43 14.36
N LEU A 60 -3.44 -7.47 13.05
CA LEU A 60 -2.90 -6.36 12.26
C LEU A 60 -4.01 -5.82 11.36
N TYR A 61 -4.34 -4.55 11.50
CA TYR A 61 -5.27 -3.86 10.62
C TYR A 61 -4.53 -2.75 9.87
N PRO A 62 -4.71 -2.59 8.55
CA PRO A 62 -4.22 -1.41 7.87
C PRO A 62 -4.87 -0.16 8.49
N ASP A 63 -4.07 0.86 8.81
CA ASP A 63 -4.61 2.13 9.28
C ASP A 63 -5.23 2.89 8.10
N ASP A 64 -6.56 2.90 8.04
CA ASP A 64 -7.33 3.62 7.02
C ASP A 64 -7.15 5.15 7.09
N ASN A 65 -6.56 5.68 8.17
CA ASN A 65 -6.27 7.11 8.32
C ASN A 65 -4.92 7.54 7.71
N PHE A 66 -4.22 6.65 7.00
CA PHE A 66 -3.02 7.05 6.26
C PHE A 66 -3.37 8.05 5.15
N LYS A 67 -3.22 9.33 5.47
CA LYS A 67 -3.48 10.43 4.57
C LYS A 67 -2.28 10.58 3.62
N SER A 68 -2.32 9.85 2.50
CA SER A 68 -1.33 10.02 1.45
C SER A 68 -1.50 11.40 0.80
N ASP A 69 -0.51 12.28 1.00
CA ASP A 69 -0.46 13.61 0.37
C ASP A 69 -0.24 13.54 -1.15
N LEU A 70 0.11 12.37 -1.69
CA LEU A 70 0.35 12.17 -3.12
C LEU A 70 -0.97 12.29 -3.89
N SER A 71 -1.28 13.44 -4.48
CA SER A 71 -2.52 13.68 -5.23
C SER A 71 -2.21 13.77 -6.73
N ILE A 72 -2.83 12.91 -7.55
CA ILE A 72 -2.52 12.78 -8.97
C ILE A 72 -3.81 12.73 -9.78
N VAL A 73 -3.82 13.43 -10.91
CA VAL A 73 -4.88 13.42 -11.92
C VAL A 73 -4.31 12.83 -13.21
N LEU A 74 -5.04 11.90 -13.81
CA LEU A 74 -4.65 11.18 -15.02
C LEU A 74 -5.73 11.30 -16.08
N TYR A 75 -5.36 11.68 -17.31
CA TYR A 75 -6.30 11.77 -18.42
C TYR A 75 -5.63 11.71 -19.79
N PRO A 76 -6.34 11.27 -20.83
CA PRO A 76 -7.64 10.61 -20.77
C PRO A 76 -7.50 9.16 -20.24
N ASN A 77 -8.58 8.62 -19.69
CA ASN A 77 -8.70 7.19 -19.40
C ASN A 77 -10.14 6.78 -19.78
N PRO A 78 -10.37 6.03 -20.88
CA PRO A 78 -9.39 5.34 -21.73
C PRO A 78 -8.45 6.26 -22.53
N VAL A 79 -7.24 5.78 -22.81
CA VAL A 79 -6.17 6.50 -23.54
C VAL A 79 -5.94 5.92 -24.93
N ASP A 80 -5.65 6.79 -25.89
CA ASP A 80 -5.18 6.44 -27.24
C ASP A 80 -3.65 6.47 -27.27
N ASP A 81 -3.03 7.63 -27.50
CA ASP A 81 -1.56 7.69 -27.71
C ASP A 81 -0.78 8.28 -26.54
N ILE A 82 -1.36 9.22 -25.81
CA ILE A 82 -0.66 10.00 -24.78
C ILE A 82 -1.51 10.07 -23.51
N LEU A 83 -0.95 9.59 -22.41
CA LEU A 83 -1.52 9.74 -21.07
C LEU A 83 -0.88 10.97 -20.40
N ASN A 84 -1.70 11.95 -20.02
CA ASN A 84 -1.27 13.11 -19.25
C ASN A 84 -1.32 12.79 -17.76
N VAL A 85 -0.26 13.19 -17.05
CA VAL A 85 -0.12 13.03 -15.61
C VAL A 85 0.08 14.41 -14.98
N THR A 86 -0.81 14.78 -14.06
CA THR A 86 -0.69 16.00 -13.27
C THR A 86 -0.67 15.66 -11.79
N ILE A 87 0.43 16.01 -11.14
CA ILE A 87 0.63 15.82 -9.71
C ILE A 87 0.27 17.11 -8.99
N LYS A 88 -0.75 17.06 -8.15
CA LYS A 88 -1.27 18.18 -7.36
C LYS A 88 -0.54 18.36 -6.04
N ALA A 89 -0.04 17.27 -5.47
CA ALA A 89 0.76 17.27 -4.25
C ALA A 89 1.62 15.99 -4.21
N PHE A 90 2.86 16.11 -3.77
CA PHE A 90 3.81 15.01 -3.53
C PHE A 90 4.88 15.47 -2.53
N GLN A 91 5.55 14.53 -1.88
CA GLN A 91 6.67 14.80 -0.97
C GLN A 91 8.01 14.50 -1.63
N GLY A 92 9.02 15.33 -1.34
CA GLY A 92 10.37 15.22 -1.91
C GLY A 92 10.57 16.03 -3.19
N ASP A 93 11.72 15.81 -3.85
CA ASP A 93 12.15 16.60 -5.02
C ASP A 93 11.70 16.01 -6.36
N LYS A 94 11.24 14.76 -6.36
CA LYS A 94 10.89 14.01 -7.56
C LYS A 94 9.89 12.91 -7.24
N VAL A 95 9.18 12.46 -8.27
CA VAL A 95 8.42 11.21 -8.22
C VAL A 95 9.06 10.18 -9.13
N SER A 96 8.85 8.91 -8.83
CA SER A 96 9.13 7.80 -9.72
C SER A 96 7.83 7.22 -10.24
N TYR A 97 7.83 6.69 -11.46
CA TYR A 97 6.71 5.93 -11.96
C TYR A 97 7.15 4.66 -12.67
N SER A 98 6.31 3.63 -12.61
CA SER A 98 6.44 2.40 -13.39
C SER A 98 5.12 2.03 -14.07
N LEU A 99 5.21 1.58 -15.31
CA LEU A 99 4.07 1.11 -16.10
C LEU A 99 4.25 -0.38 -16.39
N MET A 100 3.22 -1.17 -16.10
CA MET A 100 3.23 -2.62 -16.31
C MET A 100 1.98 -3.08 -17.06
N ASP A 101 2.09 -4.15 -17.84
CA ASP A 101 0.91 -4.84 -18.40
C ASP A 101 0.28 -5.82 -17.38
N MET A 102 -0.83 -6.46 -17.76
CA MET A 102 -1.54 -7.44 -16.92
C MET A 102 -0.73 -8.69 -16.58
N SER A 103 0.33 -9.02 -17.33
CA SER A 103 1.23 -10.13 -17.00
C SER A 103 2.28 -9.74 -15.95
N GLY A 104 2.33 -8.46 -15.56
CA GLY A 104 3.35 -7.91 -14.67
C GLY A 104 4.65 -7.52 -15.39
N LYS A 105 4.68 -7.53 -16.73
CA LYS A 105 5.85 -7.11 -17.49
C LYS A 105 6.03 -5.60 -17.36
N LEU A 106 7.23 -5.18 -16.94
CA LEU A 106 7.62 -3.77 -16.86
C LEU A 106 7.82 -3.19 -18.28
N ILE A 107 7.10 -2.11 -18.58
CA ILE A 107 7.11 -1.42 -19.88
C ILE A 107 7.95 -0.15 -19.81
N ALA A 108 7.79 0.61 -18.72
CA ALA A 108 8.52 1.85 -18.49
C ALA A 108 8.79 2.03 -17.01
N MET A 109 9.94 2.62 -16.69
CA MET A 109 10.27 3.10 -15.35
C MET A 109 11.10 4.38 -15.49
N LYS A 110 10.65 5.47 -14.87
CA LYS A 110 11.35 6.77 -14.92
C LYS A 110 11.15 7.56 -13.63
N GLU A 111 11.95 8.59 -13.48
CA GLU A 111 11.79 9.63 -12.47
C GLU A 111 11.43 10.95 -13.13
N GLU A 112 10.51 11.69 -12.51
CA GLU A 112 10.02 12.98 -12.99
C GLU A 112 10.13 14.02 -11.88
N LYS A 113 10.80 15.14 -12.17
CA LYS A 113 10.85 16.31 -11.29
C LYS A 113 9.69 17.27 -11.54
N ASN A 114 9.08 17.17 -12.72
CA ASN A 114 7.99 18.04 -13.12
C ASN A 114 6.66 17.51 -12.56
N SER A 115 5.83 18.43 -12.07
CA SER A 115 4.46 18.11 -11.64
C SER A 115 3.53 17.75 -12.80
N ASN A 116 3.92 18.05 -14.04
CA ASN A 116 3.19 17.67 -15.25
C ASN A 116 4.12 16.97 -16.22
N PHE A 117 3.71 15.80 -16.69
CA PHE A 117 4.43 15.04 -17.70
C PHE A 117 3.48 14.13 -18.48
N THR A 118 3.99 13.53 -19.55
CA THR A 118 3.23 12.66 -20.43
C THR A 118 3.88 11.30 -20.55
N ILE A 119 3.06 10.25 -20.62
CA ILE A 119 3.50 8.88 -20.89
C ILE A 119 3.03 8.51 -22.29
N ASN A 120 3.98 8.09 -23.14
CA ASN A 120 3.68 7.61 -24.49
C ASN A 120 3.10 6.19 -24.42
N MET A 121 1.89 6.04 -24.96
CA MET A 121 1.10 4.81 -25.02
C MET A 121 0.91 4.31 -26.47
N LEU A 122 1.42 5.03 -27.48
CA LEU A 122 1.13 4.83 -28.90
C LEU A 122 1.45 3.41 -29.40
N ASN A 123 2.60 2.86 -29.00
CA ASN A 123 3.05 1.53 -29.44
C ASN A 123 2.60 0.39 -28.51
N LEU A 124 1.68 0.66 -27.59
CA LEU A 124 1.15 -0.34 -26.66
C LEU A 124 -0.14 -0.93 -27.20
N LEU A 125 -0.30 -2.25 -27.03
CA LEU A 125 -1.51 -2.96 -27.44
C LEU A 125 -2.72 -2.49 -26.62
N SER A 126 -3.90 -2.55 -27.22
CA SER A 126 -5.17 -2.35 -26.51
C SER A 126 -5.27 -3.29 -25.32
N GLY A 127 -5.63 -2.76 -24.15
CA GLY A 127 -5.65 -3.55 -22.93
C GLY A 127 -5.59 -2.73 -21.65
N VAL A 128 -5.37 -3.44 -20.54
CA VAL A 128 -5.27 -2.85 -19.21
C VAL A 128 -3.81 -2.79 -18.79
N TYR A 129 -3.42 -1.62 -18.29
CA TYR A 129 -2.10 -1.36 -17.74
C TYR A 129 -2.21 -0.87 -16.30
N VAL A 130 -1.17 -1.14 -15.51
CA VAL A 130 -1.03 -0.63 -14.15
C VAL A 130 0.08 0.41 -14.15
N LEU A 131 -0.30 1.66 -13.88
CA LEU A 131 0.64 2.76 -13.63
C LEU A 131 0.81 2.91 -12.13
N VAL A 132 2.02 2.79 -11.65
CA VAL A 132 2.40 3.02 -10.26
C VAL A 132 3.20 4.31 -10.21
N ILE A 133 2.82 5.25 -9.35
CA ILE A 133 3.56 6.49 -9.09
C ILE A 133 3.88 6.53 -7.61
N GLN A 134 5.14 6.84 -7.29
CA GLN A 134 5.67 6.85 -5.94
C GLN A 134 6.50 8.10 -5.70
N ASP A 135 6.25 8.77 -4.58
CA ASP A 135 7.11 9.81 -4.02
C ASP A 135 7.93 9.24 -2.85
N GLU A 136 8.53 10.08 -1.99
CA GLU A 136 9.35 9.59 -0.87
C GLU A 136 8.59 8.73 0.13
N ASN A 137 7.31 9.03 0.39
CA ASN A 137 6.55 8.47 1.50
C ASN A 137 5.28 7.72 1.07
N SER A 138 4.83 7.92 -0.17
CA SER A 138 3.56 7.45 -0.69
C SER A 138 3.71 6.78 -2.04
N LYS A 139 2.89 5.76 -2.25
CA LYS A 139 2.80 5.02 -3.52
C LYS A 139 1.33 4.86 -3.90
N LYS A 140 0.98 5.27 -5.12
CA LYS A 140 -0.36 5.10 -5.68
C LYS A 140 -0.32 4.31 -6.99
N SER A 141 -1.32 3.46 -7.18
CA SER A 141 -1.49 2.67 -8.40
C SER A 141 -2.78 3.05 -9.11
N TYR A 142 -2.74 3.04 -10.44
CA TYR A 142 -3.82 3.45 -11.32
C TYR A 142 -4.01 2.41 -12.42
N LYS A 143 -5.26 2.03 -12.64
CA LYS A 143 -5.67 1.20 -13.77
C LYS A 143 -5.88 2.09 -14.99
N ILE A 144 -5.11 1.85 -16.04
CA ILE A 144 -5.19 2.59 -17.32
C ILE A 144 -5.77 1.66 -18.38
N ILE A 145 -6.76 2.16 -19.13
CA ILE A 145 -7.38 1.44 -20.24
C ILE A 145 -6.83 2.02 -21.55
N LYS A 146 -6.05 1.23 -22.30
CA LYS A 146 -5.59 1.57 -23.66
C LYS A 146 -6.62 1.08 -24.68
N LYS A 147 -7.06 1.97 -25.58
CA LYS A 147 -7.91 1.61 -26.72
C LYS A 147 -7.14 0.92 -27.81
#